data_AF-A0A536V376-F1
#
_entry.id   AF-A0A536V376-F1
#
_cell.length_a   1.000
_cell.length_b   1.000
_cell.length_c   1.000
_cell.angle_alpha   90.00
_cell.angle_beta   90.00
_cell.angle_gamma   90.00
#
_symmetry.space_group_name_H-M   'P 1'
#
loop_
_entity.id
_entity.type
_entity.pdbx_description
1 polymer ?
#
loop_
_entity_poly.entity_id
_entity_poly.type
_entity_poly.pdbx_seq_one_letter_code
_entity_poly.pdbx_strand_id
1 'polypeptide(L)' 'LDEPDRLPPDIHIFTSTKQPWIVLPPGTPAVAEYYKASERWPAESLARRAALIAAAKKP' A
#
# COMPACT_ATOMS: atom_id res chain seq x y z
N LEU A 1 -12.94 -14.76 -3.72
CA LEU A 1 -11.70 -15.49 -3.42
C LEU A 1 -12.07 -16.54 -2.42
N ASP A 2 -11.64 -17.78 -2.63
CA ASP A 2 -12.00 -18.88 -1.72
C ASP A 2 -11.21 -18.81 -0.41
N GLU A 3 -10.02 -18.18 -0.43
CA GLU A 3 -9.16 -18.00 0.75
C GLU A 3 -8.64 -16.55 0.85
N PRO A 4 -9.46 -15.60 1.33
CA PRO A 4 -9.13 -14.17 1.35
C PRO A 4 -7.99 -13.81 2.31
N ASP A 5 -7.76 -14.62 3.35
CA ASP A 5 -6.80 -14.31 4.43
C ASP A 5 -5.34 -14.62 4.06
N ARG A 6 -5.09 -15.22 2.88
CA ARG A 6 -3.74 -15.59 2.43
C ARG A 6 -2.80 -14.42 2.19
N LEU A 7 -3.36 -13.23 1.98
CA LEU A 7 -2.62 -12.02 1.66
C LEU A 7 -3.10 -10.90 2.59
N PRO A 8 -2.73 -10.93 3.88
CA PRO A 8 -3.03 -9.84 4.79
C PRO A 8 -2.35 -8.55 4.30
N PRO A 9 -2.90 -7.38 4.62
CA PRO A 9 -2.32 -6.12 4.18
C PRO A 9 -0.98 -5.85 4.86
N ASP A 10 0.00 -5.37 4.08
CA ASP A 10 1.29 -4.92 4.59
C ASP A 10 1.21 -3.54 5.27
N ILE A 11 0.18 -2.74 4.96
CA ILE A 11 -0.05 -1.41 5.52
C ILE A 11 -1.52 -1.00 5.39
N HIS A 12 -2.04 -0.31 6.42
CA HIS A 12 -3.34 0.38 6.37
C HIS A 12 -3.13 1.88 6.12
N ILE A 13 -3.87 2.46 5.18
CA ILE A 13 -3.84 3.91 4.87
C ILE A 13 -5.21 4.54 5.15
N PHE A 14 -5.25 5.87 5.21
CA PHE A 14 -6.48 6.63 5.53
C PHE A 14 -7.06 6.33 6.91
N THR A 15 -6.20 6.02 7.89
CA THR A 15 -6.67 5.70 9.24
C THR A 15 -7.20 6.91 10.01
N SER A 16 -7.01 8.13 9.49
CA SER A 16 -7.59 9.37 10.02
C SER A 16 -9.12 9.34 10.06
N THR A 17 -9.74 8.65 9.09
CA THR A 17 -11.20 8.54 8.94
C THR A 17 -11.71 7.13 9.27
N LYS A 18 -10.87 6.27 9.84
CA LYS A 18 -11.25 4.92 10.28
C LYS A 18 -12.32 5.01 11.35
N GLN A 19 -13.40 4.25 11.17
CA GLN A 19 -14.46 4.17 12.17
C GLN A 19 -13.92 3.61 13.51
N PRO A 20 -14.44 4.06 14.67
CA PRO A 20 -13.94 3.65 15.99
C PRO A 20 -13.98 2.14 16.23
N TRP A 21 -14.95 1.44 15.66
CA TRP A 21 -15.14 -0.01 15.83
C TRP A 21 -14.21 -0.89 14.97
N ILE A 22 -13.44 -0.30 14.04
CA ILE A 22 -12.46 -1.07 13.26
C ILE A 22 -11.20 -1.26 14.11
N VAL A 23 -10.82 -2.50 14.40
CA VAL A 23 -9.56 -2.83 15.06
C VAL A 23 -8.54 -3.24 14.01
N LEU A 24 -7.38 -2.59 13.99
CA LEU A 24 -6.28 -2.96 13.09
C LEU A 24 -5.39 -4.01 13.79
N PRO A 25 -4.89 -5.01 13.06
CA PRO A 25 -3.96 -5.99 13.63
C PRO A 25 -2.73 -5.31 14.24
N PRO A 26 -2.28 -5.75 15.42
CA PRO A 26 -1.05 -5.23 16.01
C PRO A 26 0.14 -5.58 15.11
N GLY A 27 1.08 -4.65 14.96
CA GLY A 27 2.30 -4.86 14.18
C GLY A 27 2.20 -4.54 12.69
N THR A 28 0.99 -4.42 12.12
CA THR A 28 0.83 -3.90 10.75
C THR A 28 0.90 -2.38 10.76
N PRO A 29 1.79 -1.75 9.97
CA PRO A 29 1.84 -0.30 9.83
C PRO A 29 0.47 0.30 9.49
N ALA A 30 0.14 1.41 10.14
CA ALA A 30 -1.10 2.14 9.93
C ALA A 30 -0.77 3.63 9.84
N VAL A 31 -1.21 4.28 8.75
CA VAL A 31 -0.93 5.70 8.50
C VAL A 31 -2.22 6.47 8.26
N ALA A 32 -2.24 7.71 8.76
CA ALA A 32 -3.40 8.57 8.70
C ALA A 32 -3.88 8.85 7.28
N GLU A 33 -2.96 8.95 6.31
CA GLU A 33 -3.21 9.35 4.92
C GLU A 33 -2.31 8.57 3.96
N TYR A 34 -2.38 8.90 2.66
CA TYR A 34 -1.49 8.31 1.65
C TYR A 34 0.00 8.59 1.95
N TYR A 35 0.86 7.59 1.70
CA TYR A 35 2.31 7.68 1.93
C TYR A 35 3.08 7.88 0.63
N LYS A 36 4.33 8.37 0.70
CA LYS A 36 5.19 8.40 -0.49
C LYS A 36 5.69 6.99 -0.81
N ALA A 37 5.41 6.48 -2.01
CA ALA A 37 5.81 5.13 -2.41
C ALA A 37 7.32 4.86 -2.21
N SER A 38 8.17 5.86 -2.46
CA SER A 38 9.62 5.78 -2.26
C SER A 38 10.06 5.53 -0.81
N GLU A 39 9.20 5.82 0.17
CA GLU A 39 9.49 5.63 1.59
C GLU A 39 9.08 4.23 2.09
N ARG A 40 8.25 3.49 1.34
CA ARG A 40 7.63 2.23 1.80
C ARG A 40 7.81 1.04 0.86
N TRP A 41 7.89 1.27 -0.45
CA TRP A 41 7.94 0.18 -1.42
C TRP A 41 9.36 -0.38 -1.55
N PRO A 42 9.50 -1.69 -1.76
CA PRO A 42 10.78 -2.28 -2.18
C PRO A 42 11.30 -1.63 -3.45
N ALA A 43 12.63 -1.56 -3.58
CA ALA A 43 13.30 -0.96 -4.73
C ALA A 43 12.86 -1.58 -6.07
N GLU A 44 12.63 -2.88 -6.11
CA GLU A 44 12.15 -3.58 -7.31
C GLU A 44 10.75 -3.10 -7.75
N SER A 45 9.83 -2.93 -6.80
CA SER A 45 8.49 -2.40 -7.09
C SER A 45 8.54 -0.96 -7.61
N LEU A 46 9.46 -0.14 -7.08
CA LEU A 46 9.70 1.21 -7.59
C LEU A 46 10.25 1.18 -9.03
N ALA A 47 11.19 0.28 -9.33
CA ALA A 47 11.76 0.11 -10.67
C ALA A 47 10.69 -0.33 -11.68
N ARG A 48 9.85 -1.32 -11.33
CA ARG A 48 8.71 -1.75 -12.17
C ARG A 48 7.76 -0.60 -12.47
N ARG A 49 7.40 0.18 -11.44
CA ARG A 49 6.52 1.35 -11.61
C ARG A 49 7.16 2.41 -12.53
N ALA A 50 8.45 2.69 -12.36
CA ALA A 50 9.16 3.65 -13.20
C ALA A 50 9.18 3.23 -14.67
N ALA A 51 9.43 1.94 -14.95
CA ALA A 51 9.40 1.40 -16.31
C ALA A 51 8.01 1.55 -16.97
N LEU A 52 6.93 1.25 -16.24
CA LEU A 52 5.56 1.41 -16.75
C LEU A 52 5.22 2.88 -17.05
N ILE A 53 5.58 3.80 -16.16
CA ILE A 53 5.35 5.24 -16.38
C ILE A 53 6.14 5.73 -17.60
N ALA A 54 7.39 5.31 -17.76
CA ALA A 54 8.20 5.69 -18.91
C ALA A 54 7.61 5.15 -20.23
N ALA A 55 7.13 3.90 -20.24
CA ALA A 55 6.50 3.28 -21.40
C ALA A 55 5.19 3.99 -21.79
N ALA A 56 4.35 4.35 -20.82
CA ALA A 56 3.09 5.05 -21.05
C ALA A 56 3.27 6.51 -21.53
N LYS A 57 4.45 7.10 -21.29
CA LYS A 57 4.80 8.46 -21.71
C LYS A 57 5.39 8.53 -23.12
N LYS A 58 5.74 7.36 -23.70
CA LYS A 58 6.23 7.24 -25.07
C LYS A 58 5.02 7.38 -26.01
N PRO A 59 5.07 8.24 -27.03
CA PRO A 59 3.95 8.41 -27.97
C PRO A 59 3.64 7.11 -28.72
#